data_AF-A0A2P9H0I2-F1
#
_entry.id   AF-A0A2P9H0I2-F1
#
_cell.length_a   1.000
_cell.length_b   1.000
_cell.length_c   1.000
_cell.angle_alpha   90.00
_cell.angle_beta   90.00
_cell.angle_gamma   90.00
#
_symmetry.space_group_name_H-M   'P 1'
#
loop_
_entity.id
_entity.type
_entity.pdbx_description
1 polymer ?
#
loop_
_entity_poly.entity_id
_entity_poly.type
_entity_poly.pdbx_seq_one_letter_code
_entity_poly.pdbx_strand_id
1 'polypeptide(L)'
;MNLAGMDVELTGFEPAVMETLKKLEEADFCARLWEKDPALWKMDQVEQKIIANAMGWLDSPLKIRKVVPDLNEFAAELKKAGFRHVFLMGMGGSILAPLVFRETFGRHAPGLPLTVLDTTDPATVIRLERHSARAKRSSCQHFFHRGRQVRYHCRKPFFRRVFF
;
A
#
# COMPACT_ATOMS: atom_id res chain seq x y z
N MET A 1 -16.44 -29.78 -1.94
CA MET A 1 -17.35 -29.08 -1.01
C MET A 1 -17.77 -27.76 -1.65
N ASN A 2 -19.04 -27.34 -1.55
CA ASN A 2 -19.47 -26.04 -2.07
C ASN A 2 -19.27 -24.97 -0.99
N LEU A 3 -18.29 -24.09 -1.18
CA LEU A 3 -18.04 -22.94 -0.32
C LEU A 3 -18.34 -21.69 -1.14
N ALA A 4 -19.39 -20.95 -0.74
CA ALA A 4 -19.80 -19.70 -1.39
C ALA A 4 -19.95 -19.81 -2.94
N GLY A 5 -20.46 -20.94 -3.44
CA GLY A 5 -20.67 -21.17 -4.87
C GLY A 5 -19.45 -21.64 -5.65
N MET A 6 -18.32 -21.92 -4.98
CA MET A 6 -17.15 -22.53 -5.59
C MET A 6 -17.06 -24.02 -5.21
N ASP A 7 -16.86 -24.88 -6.20
CA ASP A 7 -16.52 -26.28 -5.97
C ASP A 7 -15.04 -26.38 -5.63
N VAL A 8 -14.76 -26.60 -4.35
CA VAL A 8 -13.40 -26.71 -3.83
C VAL A 8 -13.15 -28.16 -3.41
N GLU A 9 -12.06 -28.73 -3.93
CA GLU A 9 -11.51 -30.01 -3.51
C GLU A 9 -10.39 -29.75 -2.50
N LEU A 10 -10.57 -30.17 -1.24
CA LEU A 10 -9.59 -29.95 -0.18
C LEU A 10 -8.71 -31.19 0.06
N THR A 11 -8.85 -32.21 -0.79
CA THR A 11 -7.94 -33.36 -0.93
C THR A 11 -7.55 -34.02 0.39
N GLY A 12 -8.53 -34.29 1.26
CA GLY A 12 -8.33 -34.94 2.56
C GLY A 12 -8.16 -33.99 3.75
N PHE A 13 -8.08 -32.67 3.51
CA PHE A 13 -8.04 -31.65 4.57
C PHE A 13 -9.43 -31.14 4.97
N GLU A 14 -10.51 -31.60 4.33
CA GLU A 14 -11.89 -31.20 4.61
C GLU A 14 -12.21 -31.25 6.12
N PRO A 15 -11.91 -32.32 6.88
CA PRO A 15 -12.25 -32.37 8.29
C PRO A 15 -11.55 -31.29 9.12
N ALA A 16 -10.26 -31.04 8.85
CA ALA A 16 -9.46 -30.06 9.57
C ALA A 16 -9.89 -28.61 9.26
N VAL A 17 -10.25 -28.33 8.01
CA VAL A 17 -10.78 -27.02 7.60
C VAL A 17 -12.13 -26.79 8.27
N MET A 18 -13.03 -27.76 8.24
CA MET A 18 -14.36 -27.65 8.86
C MET A 18 -14.30 -27.47 10.37
N GLU A 19 -13.42 -28.21 11.05
CA GLU A 19 -13.18 -28.02 12.48
C GLU A 19 -12.69 -26.60 12.79
N THR A 20 -11.77 -26.08 11.96
CA THR A 20 -11.24 -24.72 12.13
C THR A 20 -12.30 -23.66 11.90
N LEU A 21 -13.11 -23.78 10.83
CA LEU A 21 -14.21 -22.86 10.55
C LEU A 21 -15.21 -22.84 11.70
N LYS A 22 -15.59 -24.01 12.22
CA LYS A 22 -16.48 -24.12 13.39
C LYS A 22 -15.91 -23.39 14.61
N LYS A 23 -14.60 -23.55 14.91
CA LYS A 23 -13.95 -22.83 16.01
C LYS A 23 -13.96 -21.31 15.81
N LEU A 24 -13.75 -20.84 14.59
CA LEU A 24 -13.80 -19.41 14.27
C LEU A 24 -15.22 -18.84 14.40
N GLU A 25 -16.24 -19.61 14.00
CA GLU A 25 -17.65 -19.25 14.19
C GLU A 25 -18.04 -19.22 15.67
N GLU A 26 -17.69 -20.26 16.44
CA GLU A 26 -17.95 -20.32 17.90
C GLU A 26 -17.27 -19.18 18.67
N ALA A 27 -16.12 -18.69 18.17
CA ALA A 27 -15.39 -17.59 18.76
C ALA A 27 -15.88 -16.20 18.31
N ASP A 28 -16.89 -16.13 17.44
CA ASP A 28 -17.34 -14.91 16.73
C ASP A 28 -16.16 -14.13 16.13
N PHE A 29 -15.21 -14.87 15.55
CA PHE A 29 -13.90 -14.33 15.18
C PHE A 29 -14.01 -13.16 14.20
N CYS A 30 -14.86 -13.28 13.19
CA CYS A 30 -15.02 -12.24 12.17
C CYS A 30 -15.56 -10.93 12.75
N ALA A 31 -16.60 -10.96 13.58
CA ALA A 31 -17.15 -9.74 14.15
C ALA A 31 -16.14 -9.08 15.10
N ARG A 32 -15.54 -9.86 15.99
CA ARG A 32 -14.51 -9.40 16.93
C ARG A 32 -13.27 -8.86 16.22
N LEU A 33 -12.88 -9.45 15.08
CA LEU A 33 -11.79 -8.95 14.25
C LEU A 33 -12.11 -7.54 13.74
N TRP A 34 -13.33 -7.33 13.22
CA TRP A 34 -13.78 -6.02 12.77
C TRP A 34 -13.89 -4.98 13.89
N GLU A 35 -14.23 -5.42 15.11
CA GLU A 35 -14.18 -4.60 16.32
C GLU A 35 -12.77 -4.34 16.84
N LYS A 36 -11.76 -4.94 16.20
CA LYS A 36 -10.34 -4.85 16.56
C LYS A 36 -10.07 -5.40 17.96
N ASP A 37 -10.71 -6.50 18.32
CA ASP A 37 -10.48 -7.18 19.60
C ASP A 37 -9.12 -7.91 19.61
N PRO A 38 -8.12 -7.45 20.38
CA PRO A 38 -6.81 -8.09 20.42
C PRO A 38 -6.81 -9.39 21.24
N ALA A 39 -7.86 -9.65 22.04
CA ALA A 39 -8.02 -10.87 22.82
C ALA A 39 -8.28 -12.10 21.95
N LEU A 40 -8.50 -11.92 20.64
CA LEU A 40 -8.52 -13.01 19.66
C LEU A 40 -7.21 -13.80 19.58
N TRP A 41 -6.07 -13.19 19.95
CA TRP A 41 -4.77 -13.86 19.90
C TRP A 41 -4.09 -13.99 21.26
N LYS A 42 -4.12 -12.94 22.08
CA LYS A 42 -3.34 -12.87 23.33
C LYS A 42 -4.12 -12.18 24.43
N MET A 43 -3.98 -12.68 25.66
CA MET A 43 -4.58 -12.09 26.86
C MET A 43 -3.64 -11.11 27.58
N ASP A 44 -2.35 -11.11 27.25
CA ASP A 44 -1.38 -10.19 27.83
C ASP A 44 -1.64 -8.74 27.38
N GLN A 45 -1.69 -7.81 28.32
CA GLN A 45 -2.05 -6.42 28.05
C GLN A 45 -1.02 -5.66 27.18
N VAL A 46 0.26 -6.02 27.26
CA VAL A 46 1.31 -5.38 26.44
C VAL A 46 1.20 -5.86 25.01
N GLU A 47 1.04 -7.16 24.81
CA GLU A 47 0.81 -7.75 23.48
C GLU A 47 -0.50 -7.25 22.86
N GLN A 48 -1.57 -7.12 23.64
CA GLN A 48 -2.86 -6.63 23.15
C GLN A 48 -2.76 -5.23 22.56
N LYS A 49 -1.99 -4.32 23.17
CA LYS A 49 -1.77 -2.97 22.62
C LYS A 49 -1.07 -3.02 21.26
N ILE A 50 -0.10 -3.92 21.09
CA ILE A 50 0.62 -4.10 19.84
C ILE A 50 -0.35 -4.62 18.76
N ILE A 51 -1.16 -5.62 19.10
CA ILE A 51 -2.13 -6.24 18.19
C ILE A 51 -3.21 -5.25 17.77
N ALA A 52 -3.79 -4.49 18.72
CA ALA A 52 -4.78 -3.45 18.43
C ALA A 52 -4.23 -2.38 17.46
N ASN A 53 -2.98 -1.95 17.68
CA ASN A 53 -2.31 -1.02 16.76
C ASN A 53 -2.06 -1.63 15.38
N ALA A 54 -1.73 -2.91 15.30
CA ALA A 54 -1.52 -3.62 14.04
C ALA A 54 -2.81 -3.78 13.22
N MET A 55 -3.99 -3.78 13.85
CA MET A 55 -5.31 -3.89 13.19
C MET A 55 -5.80 -2.59 12.54
N GLY A 56 -4.96 -1.54 12.47
CA GLY A 56 -5.27 -0.30 11.77
C GLY A 56 -5.51 -0.42 10.27
N TRP A 57 -5.22 -1.56 9.64
CA TRP A 57 -5.46 -1.78 8.22
C TRP A 57 -6.94 -2.05 7.89
N LEU A 58 -7.73 -2.56 8.85
CA LEU A 58 -9.13 -2.95 8.64
C LEU A 58 -10.01 -1.76 8.22
N ASP A 59 -9.77 -0.58 8.80
CA ASP A 59 -10.50 0.65 8.48
C ASP A 59 -9.78 1.55 7.47
N SER A 60 -8.63 1.11 6.93
CA SER A 60 -7.84 1.86 5.95
C SER A 60 -8.65 2.24 4.70
N PRO A 61 -9.45 1.34 4.09
CA PRO A 61 -10.30 1.71 2.94
C PRO A 61 -11.33 2.80 3.25
N LEU A 62 -11.85 2.85 4.48
CA LEU A 62 -12.81 3.87 4.92
C LEU A 62 -12.12 5.21 5.17
N LYS A 63 -10.92 5.18 5.77
CA LYS A 63 -10.10 6.37 6.02
C LYS A 63 -9.60 6.99 4.71
N ILE A 64 -9.07 6.18 3.79
CA ILE A 64 -8.52 6.68 2.53
C ILE A 64 -9.61 7.33 1.68
N ARG A 65 -10.84 6.80 1.69
CA ARG A 65 -11.98 7.38 0.94
C ARG A 65 -12.24 8.85 1.28
N LYS A 66 -12.00 9.26 2.53
CA LYS A 66 -12.17 10.65 2.98
C LYS A 66 -11.15 11.61 2.38
N VAL A 67 -9.94 11.12 2.06
CA VAL A 67 -8.84 11.93 1.50
C VAL A 67 -8.71 11.82 -0.02
N VAL A 68 -9.49 10.95 -0.67
CA VAL A 68 -9.49 10.81 -2.14
C VAL A 68 -9.71 12.16 -2.86
N PRO A 69 -10.63 13.04 -2.43
CA PRO A 69 -10.79 14.36 -3.07
C PRO A 69 -9.50 15.18 -3.06
N ASP A 70 -8.83 15.27 -1.91
CA ASP A 70 -7.58 16.02 -1.74
C ASP A 70 -6.45 15.42 -2.61
N LEU A 71 -6.38 14.09 -2.70
CA LEU A 71 -5.41 13.39 -3.56
C LEU A 71 -5.67 13.66 -5.04
N ASN A 72 -6.93 13.72 -5.46
CA ASN A 72 -7.30 14.04 -6.84
C ASN A 72 -6.97 15.49 -7.19
N GLU A 73 -7.25 16.43 -6.27
CA GLU A 73 -6.87 17.83 -6.42
C GLU A 73 -5.35 17.97 -6.55
N PHE A 74 -4.60 17.36 -5.65
CA PHE A 74 -3.14 17.37 -5.69
C PHE A 74 -2.59 16.78 -7.00
N ALA A 75 -3.16 15.66 -7.48
CA ALA A 75 -2.77 15.09 -8.76
C ALA A 75 -3.06 16.05 -9.94
N ALA A 76 -4.16 16.80 -9.88
CA ALA A 76 -4.51 17.81 -10.88
C ALA A 76 -3.56 19.02 -10.83
N GLU A 77 -3.17 19.48 -9.64
CA GLU A 77 -2.16 20.54 -9.45
C GLU A 77 -0.82 20.15 -10.07
N LEU A 78 -0.36 18.91 -9.83
CA LEU A 78 0.88 18.41 -10.42
C LEU A 78 0.80 18.41 -11.96
N LYS A 79 -0.33 17.97 -12.52
CA LYS A 79 -0.55 18.02 -13.98
C LYS A 79 -0.51 19.45 -14.52
N LYS A 80 -1.17 20.40 -13.84
CA LYS A 80 -1.18 21.84 -14.20
C LYS A 80 0.21 22.47 -14.11
N ALA A 81 1.01 22.09 -13.11
CA ALA A 81 2.41 22.49 -12.98
C ALA A 81 3.32 21.90 -14.08
N GLY A 82 2.77 20.99 -14.89
CA GLY A 82 3.43 20.39 -16.05
C GLY A 82 4.17 19.10 -15.74
N PHE A 83 3.99 18.50 -14.55
CA PHE A 83 4.55 17.19 -14.25
C PHE A 83 3.93 16.13 -15.16
N ARG A 84 4.77 15.23 -15.68
CA ARG A 84 4.36 14.20 -16.65
C ARG A 84 4.56 12.77 -16.17
N HIS A 85 5.34 12.58 -15.12
CA HIS A 85 5.71 11.26 -14.61
C HIS A 85 6.05 11.32 -13.12
N VAL A 86 5.67 10.28 -12.38
CA VAL A 86 6.00 10.10 -10.96
C VAL A 86 6.98 8.94 -10.81
N PHE A 87 8.09 9.22 -10.12
CA PHE A 87 8.98 8.17 -9.64
C PHE A 87 8.73 7.96 -8.15
N LEU A 88 8.40 6.72 -7.78
CA LEU A 88 8.37 6.28 -6.39
C LEU A 88 9.62 5.47 -6.11
N MET A 89 10.48 6.01 -5.25
CA MET A 89 11.72 5.36 -4.83
C MET A 89 11.56 4.84 -3.41
N GLY A 90 11.91 3.57 -3.20
CA GLY A 90 11.85 2.92 -1.90
C GLY A 90 12.43 1.52 -1.98
N MET A 91 12.51 0.84 -0.83
CA MET A 91 12.91 -0.57 -0.77
C MET A 91 11.94 -1.38 0.09
N GLY A 92 11.76 -2.66 -0.25
CA GLY A 92 11.02 -3.63 0.56
C GLY A 92 9.49 -3.42 0.56
N GLY A 93 8.82 -3.71 1.68
CA GLY A 93 7.34 -3.74 1.74
C GLY A 93 6.64 -2.43 1.33
N SER A 94 7.33 -1.29 1.46
CA SER A 94 6.78 0.04 1.15
C SER A 94 6.47 0.27 -0.34
N ILE A 95 7.08 -0.51 -1.23
CA ILE A 95 6.89 -0.40 -2.68
C ILE A 95 5.97 -1.48 -3.25
N LEU A 96 5.70 -2.55 -2.50
CA LEU A 96 4.91 -3.69 -2.97
C LEU A 96 3.46 -3.29 -3.23
N ALA A 97 2.84 -2.53 -2.34
CA ALA A 97 1.47 -2.07 -2.55
C ALA A 97 1.33 -1.19 -3.82
N PRO A 98 2.18 -0.16 -4.03
CA PRO A 98 2.21 0.58 -5.30
C PRO A 98 2.47 -0.28 -6.54
N LEU A 99 3.34 -1.29 -6.45
CA LEU A 99 3.59 -2.23 -7.55
C LEU A 99 2.35 -3.06 -7.88
N VAL A 100 1.72 -3.65 -6.86
CA VAL A 100 0.48 -4.43 -7.02
C VAL A 100 -0.63 -3.57 -7.61
N PHE A 101 -0.82 -2.33 -7.13
CA PHE A 101 -1.83 -1.43 -7.69
C PHE A 101 -1.53 -1.06 -9.14
N ARG A 102 -0.28 -0.79 -9.48
CA ARG A 102 0.12 -0.51 -10.86
C ARG A 102 -0.15 -1.71 -11.77
N GLU A 103 0.13 -2.92 -11.32
CA GLU A 103 -0.10 -4.14 -12.10
C GLU A 103 -1.59 -4.47 -12.22
N THR A 104 -2.34 -4.30 -11.14
CA THR A 104 -3.78 -4.62 -11.06
C THR A 104 -4.64 -3.64 -11.86
N PHE A 105 -4.38 -2.33 -11.73
CA PHE A 105 -5.18 -1.28 -12.37
C PHE A 105 -4.59 -0.79 -13.70
N GLY A 106 -3.35 -1.19 -14.00
CA GLY A 106 -2.66 -0.84 -15.23
C GLY A 106 -2.43 0.66 -15.42
N ARG A 107 -2.09 1.04 -16.67
CA ARG A 107 -1.84 2.44 -17.07
C ARG A 107 -3.10 3.25 -17.34
N HIS A 108 -4.28 2.63 -17.24
CA HIS A 108 -5.56 3.26 -17.58
C HIS A 108 -6.18 4.03 -16.42
N ALA A 109 -5.59 3.94 -15.23
CA ALA A 109 -6.02 4.70 -14.07
C ALA A 109 -5.82 6.22 -14.30
N PRO A 110 -6.79 7.06 -13.90
CA PRO A 110 -6.65 8.51 -13.98
C PRO A 110 -5.49 8.97 -13.08
N GLY A 111 -4.46 9.59 -13.67
CA GLY A 111 -3.30 9.98 -12.88
C GLY A 111 -2.10 10.41 -13.73
N LEU A 112 -0.97 10.59 -13.07
CA LEU A 112 0.34 10.65 -13.73
C LEU A 112 0.90 9.21 -13.82
N PRO A 113 1.55 8.84 -14.94
CA PRO A 113 2.29 7.58 -15.03
C PRO A 113 3.26 7.41 -13.85
N LEU A 114 3.24 6.23 -13.23
CA LEU A 114 4.05 5.87 -12.07
C LEU A 114 5.12 4.83 -12.45
N THR A 115 6.37 5.11 -12.12
CA THR A 115 7.46 4.12 -12.09
C THR A 115 7.92 3.92 -10.66
N VAL A 116 7.91 2.67 -10.22
CA VAL A 116 8.47 2.28 -8.92
C VAL A 116 9.91 1.83 -9.11
N LEU A 117 10.81 2.34 -8.28
CA LEU A 117 12.23 2.04 -8.28
C LEU A 117 12.61 1.37 -6.97
N ASP A 118 12.84 0.07 -7.05
CA ASP A 118 13.34 -0.79 -5.97
C ASP A 118 14.83 -1.06 -6.13
N THR A 119 15.64 -0.01 -6.28
CA THR A 119 17.07 -0.22 -6.49
C THR A 119 17.89 0.93 -5.98
N THR A 120 19.04 0.57 -5.42
CA THR A 120 20.11 1.50 -5.04
C THR A 120 21.22 1.52 -6.09
N ASP A 121 21.10 0.76 -7.19
CA ASP A 121 22.08 0.74 -8.29
C ASP A 121 22.14 2.11 -8.99
N PRO A 122 23.27 2.83 -8.89
CA PRO A 122 23.43 4.15 -9.51
C PRO A 122 23.27 4.10 -11.04
N ALA A 123 23.69 3.01 -11.69
CA ALA A 123 23.59 2.90 -13.15
C ALA A 123 22.13 2.85 -13.61
N THR A 124 21.27 2.17 -12.84
CA THR A 124 19.83 2.12 -13.09
C THR A 124 19.17 3.47 -12.86
N VAL A 125 19.49 4.17 -11.77
CA VAL A 125 18.95 5.51 -11.50
C VAL A 125 19.33 6.48 -12.61
N ILE A 126 20.60 6.53 -13.02
CA ILE A 126 21.08 7.42 -14.10
C ILE A 126 20.40 7.09 -15.43
N ARG A 127 20.25 5.81 -15.77
CA ARG A 127 19.57 5.39 -17.01
C ARG A 127 18.13 5.89 -17.07
N LEU A 128 17.41 5.78 -15.95
CA LEU A 128 16.01 6.21 -15.85
C LEU A 128 15.88 7.74 -15.86
N GLU A 129 16.77 8.45 -15.19
CA GLU A 129 16.85 9.91 -15.24
C GLU A 129 17.05 10.39 -16.69
N ARG A 130 18.01 9.80 -17.41
CA ARG A 130 18.29 10.15 -18.82
C ARG A 130 17.12 9.84 -19.76
N HIS A 131 16.44 8.72 -19.56
CA HIS A 131 15.24 8.38 -20.32
C HIS A 131 14.12 9.40 -20.07
N SER A 132 14.03 9.93 -18.85
CA SER A 132 13.00 10.87 -18.41
C SER A 132 13.32 12.33 -18.72
N ALA A 133 14.60 12.70 -18.87
CA ALA A 133 15.03 14.07 -19.18
C ALA A 133 14.54 14.59 -20.55
N ARG A 134 14.10 13.69 -21.45
CA ARG A 134 13.38 14.06 -22.69
C ARG A 134 11.94 14.51 -22.43
N ALA A 135 11.34 14.11 -21.30
CA ALA A 135 10.06 14.59 -20.81
C ALA A 135 10.31 15.75 -19.82
N LYS A 136 10.28 16.99 -20.32
CA LYS A 136 10.44 18.19 -19.47
C LYS A 136 9.42 18.14 -18.31
N ARG A 137 9.92 17.96 -17.07
CA ARG A 137 9.24 17.96 -15.74
C ARG A 137 8.70 16.60 -15.25
N SER A 138 9.49 15.89 -14.46
CA SER A 138 9.09 14.70 -13.68
C SER A 138 9.12 15.03 -12.18
N SER A 139 8.11 14.60 -11.42
CA SER A 139 8.05 14.77 -9.96
C SER A 139 8.55 13.50 -9.28
N CYS A 140 9.53 13.60 -8.39
CA CYS A 140 9.97 12.48 -7.57
C CYS A 140 9.24 12.48 -6.22
N GLN A 141 8.45 11.44 -5.93
CA GLN A 141 7.93 11.18 -4.60
C GLN A 141 8.86 10.20 -3.87
N HIS A 142 9.27 10.57 -2.66
CA HIS A 142 10.07 9.71 -1.78
C HIS A 142 9.16 9.22 -0.66
N PHE A 143 9.09 7.90 -0.46
CA PHE A 143 8.39 7.32 0.69
C PHE A 143 9.41 6.68 1.64
N PHE A 144 9.32 6.99 2.92
CA PHE A 144 10.31 6.65 3.94
C PHE A 144 9.67 5.83 5.06
N HIS A 145 10.25 4.69 5.40
CA HIS A 145 9.99 4.01 6.67
C HIS A 145 11.35 3.70 7.31
N ARG A 146 11.69 4.41 8.41
CA ARG A 146 12.95 4.32 9.21
C ARG A 146 14.21 5.10 8.76
N GLY A 147 14.07 6.41 8.53
CA GLY A 147 15.02 7.38 9.11
C GLY A 147 16.49 7.49 8.64
N ARG A 148 16.96 6.93 7.51
CA ARG A 148 18.29 7.29 6.95
C ARG A 148 18.27 7.70 5.48
N GLN A 149 18.69 8.94 5.23
CA GLN A 149 18.65 9.63 3.94
C GLN A 149 19.89 9.35 3.08
N VAL A 150 19.69 9.02 1.80
CA VAL A 150 20.64 9.33 0.73
C VAL A 150 19.99 10.43 -0.12
N ARG A 151 20.61 11.63 -0.17
CA ARG A 151 20.06 12.80 -0.86
C ARG A 151 20.27 12.67 -2.37
N TYR A 152 19.18 12.61 -3.13
CA TYR A 152 19.18 12.92 -4.57
C TYR A 152 18.42 14.23 -4.79
N HIS A 153 19.07 15.20 -5.45
CA HIS A 153 18.59 16.57 -5.60
C HIS A 153 17.51 16.65 -6.68
N CYS A 154 16.23 16.76 -6.28
CA CYS A 154 15.14 17.16 -7.17
C CYS A 154 14.75 18.60 -6.81
N ARG A 155 14.76 19.53 -7.78
CA ARG A 155 14.55 20.97 -7.57
C ARG A 155 13.23 21.23 -6.80
N LYS A 156 13.34 21.67 -5.54
CA LYS A 156 12.23 22.12 -4.66
C LYS A 156 11.77 23.53 -5.09
N PRO A 157 10.46 23.87 -5.00
CA PRO A 157 9.82 24.11 -3.70
C PRO A 157 8.31 23.79 -3.68
N PHE A 158 7.86 22.59 -3.31
CA PHE A 158 6.41 22.38 -3.06
C PHE A 158 6.06 21.25 -2.07
N PHE A 159 7.05 20.55 -1.50
CA PHE A 159 6.80 19.41 -0.61
C PHE A 159 6.68 19.85 0.85
N ARG A 160 5.47 20.24 1.27
CA ARG A 160 5.11 20.28 2.70
C ARG A 160 3.64 19.97 3.03
N ARG A 161 2.88 19.41 2.09
CA ARG A 161 1.52 18.93 2.37
C ARG A 161 1.39 17.48 1.91
N VAL A 162 0.70 16.69 2.74
CA VAL A 162 0.34 15.27 2.57
C VAL A 162 1.47 14.29 2.89
N PHE A 163 1.49 13.76 4.13
CA PHE A 163 1.12 12.37 4.48
C PHE A 163 1.31 12.13 5.99
N PHE A 164 0.49 11.22 6.52
CA PHE A 164 0.20 10.86 7.92
C PHE A 164 1.40 10.69 8.87
#